data_AF-A0A5R9FXQ5-F1
#
_entry.id   AF-A0A5R9FXQ5-F1
#
_cell.length_a   1.000
_cell.length_b   1.000
_cell.length_c   1.000
_cell.angle_alpha   90.00
_cell.angle_beta   90.00
_cell.angle_gamma   90.00
#
_symmetry.space_group_name_H-M   'P 1'
#
loop_
_entity.id
_entity.type
_entity.pdbx_description
1 polymer ?
#
loop_
_entity_poly.entity_id
_entity_poly.type
_entity_poly.pdbx_seq_one_letter_code
_entity_poly.pdbx_strand_id
1 'polypeptide(L)'
;MYSQDAISGRRRGRPEPTAEMLSGLACLICGTDYRSAPDREAVVVSHRDDKQQLACQGPCARLASGSVTGLDETPLPLAERLSRHQADRA
;
A
#
# COMPACT_ATOMS: atom_id res chain seq x y z
N MET A 1 11.72 2.62 -33.79
CA MET A 1 11.76 3.16 -32.41
C MET A 1 10.50 2.72 -31.71
N TYR A 2 10.59 1.91 -30.67
CA TYR A 2 9.42 1.44 -29.92
C TYR A 2 9.10 2.47 -28.83
N SER A 3 7.96 3.17 -28.98
CA SER A 3 7.46 4.15 -28.00
C SER A 3 7.05 3.45 -26.70
N GLN A 4 7.62 3.92 -25.60
CA GLN A 4 7.39 3.45 -24.23
C GLN A 4 6.11 4.02 -23.58
N ASP A 5 5.16 4.56 -24.36
CA ASP A 5 3.96 5.23 -23.84
C ASP A 5 2.82 4.28 -23.39
N ALA A 6 3.02 2.96 -23.48
CA ALA A 6 1.96 1.97 -23.21
C ALA A 6 1.73 1.65 -21.72
N ILE A 7 2.57 2.13 -20.80
CA ILE A 7 2.49 1.76 -19.37
C ILE A 7 1.53 2.66 -18.57
N SER A 8 1.08 3.78 -19.15
CA SER A 8 0.17 4.73 -18.47
C SER A 8 -1.32 4.34 -18.58
N GLY A 9 -1.66 3.35 -19.41
CA GLY A 9 -3.04 3.03 -19.80
C GLY A 9 -3.88 2.24 -18.79
N ARG A 10 -3.30 1.61 -17.75
CA ARG A 10 -4.06 0.73 -16.83
C ARG A 10 -4.63 1.40 -15.57
N ARG A 11 -4.53 2.74 -15.43
CA ARG A 11 -5.00 3.46 -14.22
C ARG A 11 -6.38 4.12 -14.37
N ARG A 12 -7.17 3.82 -15.40
CA ARG A 12 -8.42 4.55 -15.74
C ARG A 12 -9.70 4.11 -15.02
N GLY A 13 -9.63 3.42 -13.88
CA GLY A 13 -10.85 3.03 -13.15
C GLY A 13 -10.69 2.73 -11.68
N ARG A 14 -9.51 2.97 -11.10
CA ARG A 14 -9.32 2.75 -9.67
C ARG A 14 -9.62 4.07 -8.94
N PRO A 15 -10.51 4.07 -7.93
CA PRO A 15 -10.71 5.23 -7.10
C PRO A 15 -9.37 5.69 -6.50
N GLU A 16 -9.25 6.99 -6.26
CA GLU A 16 -8.05 7.52 -5.60
C GLU A 16 -7.83 6.82 -4.26
N PRO A 17 -6.57 6.51 -3.89
CA PRO A 17 -6.29 5.88 -2.60
C PRO A 17 -6.79 6.74 -1.45
N THR A 18 -7.43 6.12 -0.46
CA THR A 18 -7.89 6.84 0.74
C THR A 18 -6.72 7.25 1.64
N ALA A 19 -6.94 8.18 2.56
CA ALA A 19 -5.92 8.60 3.53
C ALA A 19 -5.40 7.40 4.36
N GLU A 20 -6.28 6.48 4.73
CA GLU A 20 -5.94 5.26 5.46
C GLU A 20 -5.04 4.35 4.62
N MET A 21 -5.31 4.20 3.32
CA MET A 21 -4.45 3.44 2.41
C MET A 21 -3.08 4.10 2.25
N LEU A 22 -3.03 5.43 2.17
CA LEU A 22 -1.78 6.19 2.04
C LEU A 22 -0.94 6.18 3.33
N SER A 23 -1.59 6.12 4.50
CA SER A 23 -0.92 5.94 5.80
C SER A 23 -0.60 4.49 6.13
N GLY A 24 -0.81 3.55 5.19
CA GLY A 24 -0.55 2.14 5.38
C GLY A 24 -1.47 1.46 6.40
N LEU A 25 -2.62 2.06 6.76
CA LEU A 25 -3.62 1.45 7.65
C LEU A 25 -4.55 0.48 6.91
N ALA A 26 -4.68 0.64 5.61
CA ALA A 26 -5.43 -0.27 4.74
C ALA A 26 -4.57 -0.77 3.57
N CYS A 27 -4.90 -1.95 3.06
CA CYS A 27 -4.28 -2.47 1.85
C CYS A 27 -4.57 -1.54 0.68
N LEU A 28 -3.51 -1.12 -0.03
CA LEU A 28 -3.68 -0.31 -1.22
C LEU A 28 -4.63 -0.97 -2.22
N ILE A 29 -4.49 -2.27 -2.47
CA ILE A 29 -5.20 -3.01 -3.53
C ILE A 29 -6.67 -3.29 -3.17
N CYS A 30 -6.93 -3.98 -2.06
CA CYS A 30 -8.26 -4.47 -1.73
C CYS A 30 -8.97 -3.65 -0.63
N GLY A 31 -8.30 -2.65 -0.04
CA GLY A 31 -8.89 -1.81 1.00
C GLY A 31 -9.09 -2.49 2.36
N THR A 32 -8.59 -3.72 2.55
CA THR A 32 -8.63 -4.38 3.86
C THR A 32 -7.99 -3.49 4.91
N ASP A 33 -8.75 -3.16 5.95
CA ASP A 33 -8.28 -2.44 7.12
C ASP A 33 -7.49 -3.38 8.04
N TYR A 34 -6.21 -3.09 8.26
CA TYR A 34 -5.34 -3.94 9.07
C TYR A 34 -5.67 -3.86 10.57
N ARG A 35 -6.42 -2.85 11.00
CA ARG A 35 -6.86 -2.69 12.40
C ARG A 35 -7.92 -3.71 12.79
N SER A 36 -8.71 -4.16 11.82
CA SER A 36 -9.77 -5.16 12.00
C SER A 36 -9.40 -6.55 11.47
N ALA A 37 -8.21 -6.70 10.88
CA ALA A 37 -7.75 -7.94 10.26
C ALA A 37 -6.32 -8.31 10.72
N PRO A 38 -6.13 -8.67 12.00
CA PRO A 38 -4.80 -8.97 12.56
C PRO A 38 -4.13 -10.19 11.90
N ASP A 39 -4.92 -11.12 11.35
CA ASP A 39 -4.40 -12.31 10.65
C ASP A 39 -3.87 -12.00 9.24
N ARG A 40 -4.01 -10.76 8.76
CA ARG A 40 -3.53 -10.36 7.44
C ARG A 40 -2.12 -9.80 7.53
N GLU A 41 -1.18 -10.56 7.00
CA GLU A 41 0.20 -10.10 6.83
C GLU A 41 0.27 -8.96 5.80
N ALA A 42 0.71 -7.79 6.25
CA ALA A 42 0.94 -6.62 5.42
C ALA A 42 2.42 -6.56 5.04
N VAL A 43 2.73 -6.25 3.78
CA VAL A 43 4.10 -6.11 3.28
C VAL A 43 4.28 -4.75 2.60
N VAL A 44 5.50 -4.21 2.64
CA VAL A 44 5.84 -2.95 1.98
C VAL A 44 5.87 -3.16 0.47
N VAL A 45 5.23 -2.28 -0.29
CA VAL A 45 5.17 -2.40 -1.77
C VAL A 45 5.72 -1.17 -2.48
N SER A 46 5.76 -0.03 -1.81
CA SER A 46 6.30 1.23 -2.31
C SER A 46 6.43 2.23 -1.17
N HIS A 47 6.97 3.42 -1.48
CA HIS A 47 6.97 4.58 -0.60
C HIS A 47 6.27 5.75 -1.27
N ARG A 48 5.63 6.59 -0.46
CA ARG A 48 5.08 7.87 -0.89
C ARG A 48 5.11 8.86 0.27
N ASP A 49 5.61 10.07 0.04
CA ASP A 49 5.64 11.16 1.03
C ASP A 49 6.23 10.68 2.38
N ASP A 50 7.35 9.97 2.32
CA ASP A 50 8.06 9.32 3.45
C ASP A 50 7.24 8.28 4.26
N LYS A 51 6.13 7.81 3.68
CA LYS A 51 5.26 6.77 4.27
C LYS A 51 5.37 5.47 3.50
N GLN A 52 5.39 4.37 4.24
CA GLN A 52 5.33 3.03 3.68
C GLN A 52 3.93 2.74 3.14
N GLN A 53 3.87 2.42 1.86
CA GLN A 53 2.68 1.94 1.20
C GLN A 53 2.62 0.41 1.31
N LEU A 54 1.48 -0.11 1.78
CA LEU A 54 1.35 -1.52 2.14
C LEU A 54 0.30 -2.26 1.33
N ALA A 55 0.51 -3.56 1.14
CA ALA A 55 -0.49 -4.47 0.59
C ALA A 55 -0.52 -5.80 1.36
N CYS A 56 -1.62 -6.55 1.30
CA CYS A 56 -1.64 -7.92 1.81
C CYS A 56 -0.62 -8.77 1.06
N GLN A 57 0.13 -9.60 1.78
CA GLN A 57 1.03 -10.59 1.19
C GLN A 57 0.27 -11.48 0.19
N GLY A 58 0.95 -11.86 -0.90
CA GLY A 58 0.38 -12.68 -1.97
C GLY A 58 -0.16 -11.84 -3.14
N PRO A 59 -1.43 -12.03 -3.58
CA PRO A 59 -1.94 -11.39 -4.79
C PRO A 59 -1.93 -9.86 -4.77
N CYS A 60 -2.23 -9.24 -3.63
CA CYS A 60 -2.25 -7.78 -3.53
C CYS A 60 -0.84 -7.20 -3.65
N ALA A 61 0.15 -7.78 -2.95
CA ALA A 61 1.54 -7.41 -3.12
C ALA A 61 2.01 -7.59 -4.57
N ARG A 62 1.68 -8.73 -5.21
CA ARG A 62 2.05 -8.98 -6.62
C ARG A 62 1.45 -7.94 -7.57
N LEU A 63 0.21 -7.53 -7.35
CA LEU A 63 -0.45 -6.50 -8.16
C LEU A 63 0.14 -5.10 -7.92
N ALA A 64 0.63 -4.81 -6.71
CA ALA A 64 1.17 -3.51 -6.35
C ALA A 64 2.64 -3.32 -6.76
N SER A 65 3.49 -4.33 -6.53
CA SER A 65 4.96 -4.23 -6.70
C SER A 65 5.55 -5.29 -7.64
N GLY A 66 4.77 -6.25 -8.12
CA GLY A 66 5.26 -7.41 -8.87
C GLY A 66 5.79 -8.56 -8.00
N SER A 67 5.90 -8.37 -6.68
CA SER A 67 6.39 -9.37 -5.72
C SER A 67 5.27 -9.84 -4.79
N VAL A 68 5.19 -11.13 -4.48
CA VAL A 68 4.22 -11.66 -3.51
C VAL A 68 4.59 -11.34 -2.06
N THR A 69 5.87 -11.10 -1.78
CA THR A 69 6.39 -10.76 -0.45
C THR A 69 6.61 -9.26 -0.27
N GLY A 70 6.35 -8.45 -1.29
CA GLY A 70 6.66 -7.02 -1.26
C GLY A 70 8.15 -6.74 -1.49
N LEU A 71 8.57 -5.56 -1.02
CA LEU A 71 9.96 -5.14 -0.90
C LEU A 71 10.61 -5.86 0.31
N ASP A 72 11.94 -6.00 0.29
CA ASP A 72 12.71 -6.59 1.40
C ASP A 72 12.86 -5.58 2.55
N GLU A 73 11.73 -5.14 3.08
CA GLU A 73 11.62 -4.12 4.10
C GLU A 73 10.52 -4.48 5.10
N THR A 74 10.83 -4.30 6.37
CA THR A 74 9.86 -4.54 7.45
C THR A 74 8.86 -3.38 7.52
N PRO A 75 7.55 -3.65 7.46
CA PRO A 75 6.55 -2.62 7.73
C PRO A 75 6.67 -2.09 9.15
N LEU A 76 6.48 -0.78 9.32
CA LEU A 76 6.34 -0.17 10.62
C LEU A 76 5.19 -0.84 11.42
N PRO A 77 5.33 -0.98 12.75
CA PRO A 77 4.27 -1.52 13.60
C PRO A 77 2.95 -0.78 13.38
N LEU A 78 1.83 -1.51 13.45
CA LEU A 78 0.49 -0.93 13.22
C LEU A 78 0.20 0.27 14.14
N ALA A 79 0.60 0.18 15.42
CA ALA A 79 0.43 1.25 16.38
C ALA A 79 1.19 2.53 15.99
N GLU A 80 2.38 2.38 15.40
CA GLU A 80 3.17 3.53 14.94
C GLU A 80 2.55 4.16 13.69
N ARG A 81 2.09 3.35 12.72
CA ARG A 81 1.34 3.83 11.56
C ARG A 81 0.09 4.61 11.96
N LEU A 82 -0.65 4.11 12.96
CA LEU A 82 -1.81 4.77 13.53
C LEU A 82 -1.46 6.13 14.15
N SER A 83 -0.40 6.18 14.97
CA SER A 83 0.07 7.41 15.60
C SER A 83 0.45 8.48 14.56
N ARG A 84 1.22 8.10 13.54
CA ARG A 84 1.60 9.01 12.43
C ARG A 84 0.39 9.54 11.67
N HIS A 85 -0.57 8.67 11.33
CA HIS A 85 -1.82 9.08 10.67
C HIS A 85 -2.65 10.06 11.49
N GLN A 86 -2.70 9.88 12.82
CA GLN A 86 -3.39 10.81 13.70
C GLN A 86 -2.66 12.16 13.78
N ALA A 87 -1.33 12.16 13.83
CA ALA A 87 -0.53 13.37 13.81
C ALA A 87 -0.67 14.16 12.50
N ASP A 88 -0.78 13.49 11.34
CA ASP A 88 -1.02 14.13 10.04
C ASP A 88 -2.39 14.84 9.94
N ARG A 89 -3.34 14.50 10.82
CA ARG A 89 -4.72 15.01 10.81
C ARG A 89 -4.95 16.14 11.82
N ALA A 90 -4.00 16.39 12.71
CA ALA A 90 -4.05 17.44 13.73
C ALA A 90 -3.55 18.78 13.17
#